data_AF-A0A7X4GF65-F1
#
_entry.id   AF-A0A7X4GF65-F1
#
_cell.length_a   1.000
_cell.length_b   1.000
_cell.length_c   1.000
_cell.angle_alpha   90.00
_cell.angle_beta   90.00
_cell.angle_gamma   90.00
#
_symmetry.space_group_name_H-M   'P 1'
#
loop_
_entity.id
_entity.type
_entity.pdbx_description
1 polymer ?
#
loop_
_entity_poly.entity_id
_entity_poly.type
_entity_poly.pdbx_seq_one_letter_code
_entity_poly.pdbx_strand_id
1 'polypeptide(L)'
;MFTAIALSASLSALSPAVRADVECLSVFSFIAGEDAKEADRSGAVGGLLYYLGRIKAREPDLALNELLVELVQSQEFLDSLPSHGLRCAGEMAATGEALSALGEAMSKVAEANGPRS
;
A
#
# COMPACT_ATOMS: atom_id res chain seq x y z
N MET A 1 -2.82 -3.92 38.63
CA MET A 1 -2.11 -2.82 37.94
C MET A 1 -1.18 -3.46 36.92
N PHE A 2 -1.58 -3.52 35.65
CA PHE A 2 -0.70 -3.95 34.56
C PHE A 2 -0.20 -2.68 33.87
N THR A 3 1.10 -2.43 33.95
CA THR A 3 1.77 -1.31 33.28
C THR A 3 1.89 -1.66 31.81
N ALA A 4 1.07 -1.06 30.95
CA ALA A 4 1.23 -1.14 29.51
C ALA A 4 2.42 -0.26 29.09
N ILE A 5 3.51 -0.88 28.64
CA ILE A 5 4.62 -0.17 28.02
C ILE A 5 4.15 0.21 26.61
N ALA A 6 3.86 1.50 26.41
CA ALA A 6 3.61 2.03 25.07
C ALA A 6 4.92 1.96 24.29
N LEU A 7 5.01 1.03 23.34
CA LEU A 7 6.11 0.94 22.41
C LEU A 7 5.93 2.08 21.40
N SER A 8 6.66 3.18 21.57
CA SER A 8 6.79 4.18 20.51
C SER A 8 7.46 3.51 19.31
N ALA A 9 6.68 3.17 18.29
CA ALA A 9 7.16 2.52 17.09
C ALA A 9 7.92 3.55 16.26
N SER A 10 9.25 3.58 16.38
CA SER A 10 10.10 4.35 15.47
C SER A 10 10.21 3.64 14.12
N LEU A 11 10.28 4.41 13.02
CA LEU A 11 10.45 3.85 11.67
C LEU A 11 11.66 2.89 11.57
N SER A 12 12.72 3.17 12.32
CA SER A 12 13.94 2.34 12.40
C SER A 12 13.76 0.99 13.10
N ALA A 13 12.67 0.82 13.86
CA ALA A 13 12.36 -0.43 14.56
C ALA A 13 11.50 -1.39 13.71
N LEU A 14 11.02 -0.94 12.56
CA LEU A 14 10.21 -1.75 11.66
C LEU A 14 11.05 -2.80 10.94
N SER A 15 10.46 -3.96 10.66
CA SER A 15 11.07 -4.92 9.73
C SER A 15 11.23 -4.26 8.34
N PRO A 16 12.23 -4.66 7.54
CA PRO A 16 12.44 -4.08 6.22
C PRO A 16 11.21 -4.15 5.31
N ALA A 17 10.43 -5.23 5.41
CA ALA A 17 9.21 -5.42 4.63
C ALA A 17 8.11 -4.43 5.05
N VAL A 18 7.88 -4.25 6.36
CA VAL A 18 6.87 -3.30 6.86
C VAL A 18 7.29 -1.87 6.53
N ARG A 19 8.58 -1.53 6.70
CA ARG A 19 9.10 -0.23 6.31
C ARG A 19 8.86 0.07 4.84
N ALA A 20 9.19 -0.89 3.96
CA ALA A 20 8.99 -0.74 2.53
C ALA A 20 7.50 -0.54 2.15
N ASP A 21 6.58 -1.19 2.88
CA ASP A 21 5.14 -1.04 2.69
C ASP A 21 4.65 0.34 3.19
N VAL A 22 5.18 0.85 4.32
CA VAL A 22 4.85 2.18 4.85
C VAL A 22 5.36 3.29 3.92
N GLU A 23 6.55 3.15 3.33
CA GLU A 23 7.05 4.07 2.30
C GLU A 23 6.10 4.13 1.10
N CYS A 24 5.65 2.97 0.61
CA CYS A 24 4.71 2.92 -0.51
C CYS A 24 3.33 3.48 -0.16
N LEU A 25 2.83 3.19 1.04
CA LEU A 25 1.61 3.81 1.54
C LEU A 25 1.72 5.34 1.55
N SER A 26 2.89 5.86 1.96
CA SER A 26 3.15 7.31 2.01
C SER A 26 3.17 7.93 0.61
N VAL A 27 3.81 7.28 -0.37
CA VAL A 27 3.79 7.70 -1.77
C VAL A 27 2.35 7.82 -2.29
N PHE A 28 1.54 6.77 -2.12
CA PHE A 28 0.16 6.80 -2.61
C PHE A 28 -0.75 7.74 -1.81
N SER A 29 -0.44 7.98 -0.53
CA SER A 29 -1.10 9.02 0.29
C SER A 29 -0.85 10.41 -0.27
N PHE A 30 0.40 10.69 -0.65
CA PHE A 30 0.80 11.96 -1.23
C PHE A 30 0.05 12.19 -2.56
N ILE A 31 0.12 11.24 -3.49
CA ILE A 31 -0.54 11.33 -4.80
C ILE A 31 -2.07 11.48 -4.65
N ALA A 32 -2.69 10.76 -3.72
CA ALA A 32 -4.13 10.84 -3.49
C ALA A 32 -4.60 12.19 -2.91
N GLY A 33 -3.68 12.95 -2.31
CA GLY A 33 -3.92 14.28 -1.76
C GLY A 33 -3.63 15.42 -2.73
N GLU A 34 -2.96 15.16 -3.85
CA GLU A 34 -2.73 16.16 -4.91
C GLU A 34 -4.01 16.40 -5.74
N ASP A 35 -4.12 17.57 -6.38
CA ASP A 35 -5.14 17.85 -7.40
C ASP A 35 -4.82 17.07 -8.69
N ALA A 36 -4.94 15.74 -8.60
CA ALA A 36 -4.75 14.82 -9.70
C ALA A 36 -6.04 14.62 -10.50
N LYS A 37 -5.93 14.10 -11.73
CA LYS A 37 -7.11 13.66 -12.49
C LYS A 37 -7.79 12.52 -11.74
N GLU A 38 -9.11 12.41 -11.86
CA GLU A 38 -9.90 11.37 -11.17
C GLU A 38 -9.39 9.94 -11.40
N ALA A 39 -8.91 9.63 -12.61
CA ALA A 39 -8.33 8.32 -12.92
C ALA A 39 -7.07 8.04 -12.08
N ASP A 40 -6.17 9.01 -11.98
CA ASP A 40 -4.93 8.91 -11.21
C ASP A 40 -5.23 8.79 -9.72
N ARG A 41 -6.24 9.52 -9.24
CA ARG A 41 -6.73 9.45 -7.86
C ARG A 41 -7.29 8.07 -7.52
N SER A 42 -8.07 7.47 -8.42
CA SER A 42 -8.64 6.12 -8.20
C SER A 42 -7.55 5.05 -8.10
N GLY A 43 -6.50 5.14 -8.94
CA GLY A 43 -5.34 4.28 -8.87
C GLY A 43 -4.56 4.46 -7.56
N ALA A 44 -4.40 5.71 -7.10
CA ALA A 44 -3.74 6.01 -5.84
C ALA A 44 -4.52 5.45 -4.63
N VAL A 45 -5.85 5.55 -4.63
CA VAL A 45 -6.70 4.90 -3.60
C VAL A 45 -6.55 3.37 -3.62
N GLY A 46 -6.46 2.75 -4.79
CA GLY A 46 -6.15 1.33 -4.91
C GLY A 46 -4.80 0.96 -4.30
N GLY A 47 -3.75 1.74 -4.59
CA GLY A 47 -2.42 1.58 -3.99
C GLY A 47 -2.44 1.72 -2.47
N LEU A 48 -3.13 2.74 -1.96
CA LEU A 48 -3.33 2.94 -0.52
C LEU A 48 -3.92 1.72 0.17
N LEU A 49 -5.04 1.20 -0.36
CA LEU A 49 -5.73 0.05 0.22
C LEU A 49 -4.87 -1.21 0.18
N TYR A 50 -4.12 -1.41 -0.91
CA TYR A 50 -3.21 -2.56 -1.06
C TYR A 50 -2.11 -2.57 0.01
N TYR A 51 -1.37 -1.47 0.16
CA TYR A 51 -0.29 -1.42 1.15
C TYR A 51 -0.81 -1.36 2.58
N LEU A 52 -1.95 -0.69 2.82
CA LEU A 52 -2.61 -0.74 4.13
C LEU A 52 -2.97 -2.18 4.53
N GLY A 53 -3.54 -2.95 3.58
CA GLY A 53 -3.85 -4.37 3.80
C GLY A 53 -2.60 -5.20 4.14
N ARG A 54 -1.50 -5.01 3.40
CA ARG A 54 -0.22 -5.69 3.67
C ARG A 54 0.33 -5.34 5.06
N ILE A 55 0.31 -4.07 5.43
CA ILE A 55 0.76 -3.62 6.75
C ILE A 55 -0.09 -4.23 7.84
N LYS A 56 -1.42 -4.15 7.74
CA LYS A 56 -2.34 -4.70 8.75
C LYS A 56 -2.26 -6.22 8.87
N ALA A 57 -1.91 -6.92 7.80
CA ALA A 57 -1.67 -8.37 7.86
C ALA A 57 -0.38 -8.73 8.61
N ARG A 58 0.65 -7.87 8.58
CA ARG A 58 1.94 -8.10 9.26
C ARG A 58 1.95 -7.55 10.68
N GLU A 59 1.43 -6.34 10.86
CA GLU A 59 1.50 -5.53 12.08
C GLU A 59 0.13 -4.87 12.33
N PRO A 60 -0.85 -5.60 12.88
CA PRO A 60 -2.23 -5.10 13.03
C PRO A 60 -2.32 -3.87 13.94
N ASP A 61 -1.49 -3.83 14.99
CA ASP A 61 -1.49 -2.80 16.03
C ASP A 61 -0.54 -1.63 15.72
N LEU A 62 0.04 -1.58 14.51
CA LEU A 62 0.95 -0.50 14.14
C LEU A 62 0.25 0.87 14.17
N ALA A 63 0.83 1.82 14.91
CA ALA A 63 0.42 3.22 14.99
C ALA A 63 0.79 3.99 13.70
N LEU A 64 0.11 3.62 12.61
CA LEU A 64 0.44 4.04 11.25
C LEU A 64 0.35 5.56 11.05
N ASN A 65 -0.61 6.22 11.69
CA ASN A 65 -0.79 7.66 11.63
C ASN A 65 0.45 8.42 12.16
N GLU A 66 1.06 7.94 13.25
CA GLU A 66 2.24 8.58 13.83
C GLU A 66 3.45 8.42 12.90
N LEU A 67 3.63 7.23 12.33
CA LEU A 67 4.70 6.94 11.37
C LEU A 67 4.57 7.75 10.07
N LEU A 68 3.35 7.91 9.56
CA LEU A 68 3.11 8.71 8.35
C LEU A 68 3.43 10.19 8.61
N VAL A 69 3.08 10.72 9.78
CA VAL A 69 3.43 12.09 10.18
C VAL A 69 4.94 12.27 10.31
N GLU A 70 5.64 11.31 10.91
CA GLU A 70 7.11 11.31 11.00
C GLU A 70 7.76 11.31 9.61
N LEU A 71 7.26 10.49 8.69
CA LEU A 71 7.79 10.37 7.33
C LEU A 71 7.64 11.66 6.51
N VAL A 72 6.48 12.31 6.57
CA VAL A 72 6.27 13.56 5.80
C VAL A 72 7.07 14.74 6.36
N GLN A 73 7.55 14.65 7.60
CA GLN A 73 8.46 15.63 8.20
C GLN A 73 9.93 15.37 7.82
N SER A 74 10.24 14.21 7.25
CA SER A 74 11.61 13.86 6.83
C SER A 74 11.91 14.38 5.43
N GLN A 75 12.81 15.37 5.33
CA GLN A 75 13.28 15.88 4.04
C GLN A 75 13.95 14.77 3.20
N GLU A 76 14.67 13.85 3.85
CA GLU A 76 15.28 12.70 3.18
C GLU A 76 14.22 11.84 2.47
N PHE A 77 13.09 11.61 3.14
CA PHE A 77 11.98 10.86 2.54
C PHE A 77 11.32 11.62 1.39
N LEU A 78 11.13 12.94 1.54
CA LEU A 78 10.57 13.77 0.47
C LEU A 78 11.46 13.77 -0.77
N ASP A 79 12.77 13.84 -0.59
CA ASP A 79 13.76 13.78 -1.68
C ASP A 79 13.79 12.40 -2.36
N SER A 80 13.45 11.33 -1.62
CA SER A 80 13.39 9.96 -2.13
C SER A 80 12.03 9.56 -2.72
N LEU A 81 10.99 10.40 -2.61
CA LEU A 81 9.64 10.14 -3.14
C LEU A 81 9.64 9.67 -4.61
N PRO A 82 10.40 10.26 -5.55
CA PRO A 82 10.41 9.79 -6.94
C PRO A 82 10.95 8.34 -7.09
N SER A 83 11.98 8.01 -6.32
CA SER A 83 12.57 6.66 -6.30
C SER A 83 11.60 5.63 -5.73
N HIS A 84 10.99 5.96 -4.58
CA HIS A 84 9.93 5.12 -3.99
C HIS A 84 8.74 5.00 -4.93
N GLY A 85 8.35 6.08 -5.62
CA GLY A 85 7.29 6.10 -6.62
C GLY A 85 7.46 5.03 -7.69
N LEU A 86 8.64 4.96 -8.31
CA LEU A 86 8.93 3.97 -9.35
C LEU A 86 8.86 2.53 -8.82
N ARG A 87 9.44 2.26 -7.63
CA ARG A 87 9.38 0.93 -7.00
C ARG A 87 7.93 0.53 -6.70
N CYS A 88 7.20 1.39 -6.00
CA CYS A 88 5.85 1.11 -5.52
C CYS A 88 4.85 0.98 -6.67
N ALA A 89 5.01 1.78 -7.73
CA ALA A 89 4.24 1.64 -8.97
C ALA A 89 4.54 0.33 -9.70
N GLY A 90 5.81 -0.10 -9.75
CA GLY A 90 6.21 -1.38 -10.34
C GLY A 90 5.60 -2.59 -9.60
N GLU A 91 5.61 -2.58 -8.27
CA GLU A 91 4.94 -3.60 -7.45
C GLU A 91 3.42 -3.64 -7.72
N MET A 92 2.79 -2.47 -7.85
CA MET A 92 1.36 -2.37 -8.18
C MET A 92 1.04 -2.86 -9.59
N ALA A 93 1.88 -2.55 -10.58
CA ALA A 93 1.73 -3.01 -11.95
C ALA A 93 1.79 -4.55 -12.02
N ALA A 94 2.80 -5.16 -11.39
CA ALA A 94 2.92 -6.62 -11.31
C ALA A 94 1.70 -7.27 -10.62
N THR A 95 1.17 -6.63 -9.57
CA THR A 95 -0.04 -7.08 -8.90
C THR A 95 -1.26 -6.99 -9.83
N GLY A 96 -1.40 -5.90 -10.58
CA GLY A 96 -2.48 -5.70 -11.55
C GLY A 96 -2.44 -6.72 -12.70
N GLU A 97 -1.26 -7.06 -13.19
CA GLU A 97 -1.05 -8.12 -14.19
C GLU A 97 -1.52 -9.47 -13.66
N ALA A 98 -1.12 -9.84 -12.44
CA ALA A 98 -1.54 -11.09 -11.80
C ALA A 98 -3.06 -11.16 -11.59
N LEU A 99 -3.68 -10.07 -11.15
CA LEU A 99 -5.14 -9.98 -10.97
C LEU A 99 -5.89 -10.07 -12.30
N SER A 100 -5.36 -9.46 -13.35
CA SER A 100 -5.95 -9.53 -14.70
C SER A 100 -5.92 -10.96 -15.24
N ALA A 101 -4.77 -11.64 -15.12
CA ALA A 101 -4.63 -13.03 -15.52
C ALA A 101 -5.58 -13.96 -14.74
N LEU A 102 -5.77 -13.72 -13.45
CA LEU A 102 -6.75 -14.44 -12.63
C LEU A 102 -8.18 -14.20 -13.14
N GLY A 103 -8.54 -12.94 -13.42
CA GLY A 103 -9.85 -12.59 -13.96
C GLY A 103 -10.15 -13.29 -15.29
N GLU A 104 -9.19 -13.32 -16.21
CA GLU A 104 -9.32 -14.05 -17.47
C GLU A 104 -9.53 -15.55 -17.26
N ALA A 105 -8.79 -16.16 -16.33
CA ALA A 105 -8.95 -17.58 -16.00
C ALA A 105 -10.35 -17.87 -15.43
N MET A 106 -10.85 -17.01 -14.54
CA MET A 106 -12.20 -17.14 -13.96
C MET A 106 -13.30 -16.97 -15.01
N SER A 107 -13.18 -16.01 -15.91
CA SER A 107 -14.14 -15.81 -17.01
C SER A 107 -14.24 -17.05 -17.90
N LYS A 108 -13.10 -17.66 -18.27
CA LYS A 108 -13.08 -18.91 -19.06
C LYS A 108 -13.78 -20.06 -18.31
N VAL A 109 -13.56 -20.17 -17.00
CA VAL A 109 -14.25 -21.17 -16.17
C VAL A 109 -15.75 -20.90 -16.13
N ALA A 110 -16.18 -19.65 -16.00
CA ALA A 110 -17.59 -19.28 -15.97
C ALA A 110 -18.29 -19.56 -17.30
N GLU A 111 -17.66 -19.26 -18.44
CA GLU A 111 -18.17 -19.57 -19.78
C GLU A 111 -18.31 -21.07 -20.00
N ALA A 112 -17.29 -21.85 -19.60
CA ALA A 112 -17.33 -23.31 -19.71
C ALA A 112 -18.39 -23.98 -18.80
N ASN A 113 -18.80 -23.30 -17.74
CA ASN A 113 -19.79 -23.77 -16.77
C ASN A 113 -21.11 -22.97 -16.81
N GLY A 114 -21.38 -22.25 -17.91
CA GLY A 114 -22.62 -21.49 -18.14
C GLY A 114 -23.89 -22.34 -17.90
N PRO A 115 -25.03 -21.70 -17.60
CA PRO A 115 -26.04 -22.21 -16.67
C PRO A 115 -26.48 -23.63 -17.00
N ARG A 116 -26.42 -24.51 -15.99
CA ARG A 116 -27.19 -25.75 -16.00
C ARG A 116 -28.68 -25.36 -15.96
N SER A 117 -29.27 -25.21 -17.13
CA SER A 117 -30.73 -25.22 -17.34
C SER A 117 -31.30 -26.54 -16.85
#